data_AF-A0A521Y4S6-F1
#
_entry.id   AF-A0A521Y4S6-F1
#
_cell.length_a   1.000
_cell.length_b   1.000
_cell.length_c   1.000
_cell.angle_alpha   90.00
_cell.angle_beta   90.00
_cell.angle_gamma   90.00
#
_symmetry.space_group_name_H-M   'P 1'
#
loop_
_entity.id
_entity.type
_entity.pdbx_description
1 polymer ?
#
loop_
_entity_poly.entity_id
_entity_poly.type
_entity_poly.pdbx_seq_one_letter_code
_entity_poly.pdbx_strand_id
1 'polypeptide(L)'
;MPISSASAFSEPAASAALSIKSRNEIVIIYVRLNVPVVTVRPTVRNGFPYGTVTGVPPLQQAQANVLAAARAERARPARSGGAPCPPSLTGGESVSRAVQGARAKVDWLTVTWKPEPDELVNLQSFELLTAWLGGSVVGEDSPGLLGYAHGCRFYVVIHGTPVYVARVDWGGEHHGGRARLDLTASACGRVRGWAGVAAEVGRWDETKLTRVDLAVDCLMGEYTVEDARDWYLAGEFHSGGRRPRHSLIGDWLDPHYGRTINVGRRENGKMLRAYEKGRQLGDSASPWTRFEVELRNIDRELPLDVLTNSDAYFVGAYEALARLLDCSALRIATDQAEGEIALGSLVTYQRAAYGRLITVLRGKLEAGQVLDLLCRPGLPRRLEKSSLTAFDLIGADALMQRFAGETHQELIQ
;
A
#
# COMPACT_ATOMS: atom_id res chain seq x y z
N MET A 1 18.76 75.98 -3.14
CA MET A 1 18.91 74.72 -2.37
C MET A 1 18.59 73.56 -3.29
N PRO A 2 19.38 72.48 -3.23
CA PRO A 2 19.89 71.92 -4.47
C PRO A 2 19.45 70.49 -4.76
N ILE A 3 19.69 70.09 -6.02
CA ILE A 3 19.93 68.74 -6.57
C ILE A 3 18.64 67.90 -6.81
N SER A 4 18.15 67.75 -8.04
CA SER A 4 18.72 67.13 -9.26
C SER A 4 18.49 65.62 -9.32
N SER A 5 17.59 65.26 -10.25
CA SER A 5 17.61 64.18 -11.23
C SER A 5 18.39 62.86 -11.01
N ALA A 6 17.67 61.80 -11.42
CA ALA A 6 18.11 60.66 -12.21
C ALA A 6 19.03 59.61 -11.55
N SER A 7 18.54 58.38 -11.47
CA SER A 7 19.04 57.30 -12.32
C SER A 7 18.22 56.03 -12.10
N ALA A 8 17.88 55.39 -13.22
CA ALA A 8 17.44 54.01 -13.27
C ALA A 8 18.50 53.12 -12.63
N PHE A 9 18.08 52.19 -11.77
CA PHE A 9 18.89 51.02 -11.43
C PHE A 9 18.12 49.76 -11.76
N SER A 10 18.70 49.08 -12.73
CA SER A 10 18.41 47.75 -13.24
C SER A 10 18.15 46.71 -12.16
N GLU A 11 17.24 45.78 -12.45
CA GLU A 11 17.22 44.46 -11.84
C GLU A 11 18.64 43.87 -11.76
N PRO A 12 19.10 43.38 -10.60
CA PRO A 12 20.22 42.47 -10.60
C PRO A 12 19.70 41.09 -11.03
N ALA A 13 19.91 40.76 -12.30
CA ALA A 13 20.18 39.39 -12.68
C ALA A 13 21.39 38.89 -11.89
N ALA A 14 21.20 37.87 -11.04
CA ALA A 14 22.29 37.15 -10.39
C ALA A 14 21.88 35.68 -10.33
N SER A 15 22.21 34.89 -11.36
CA SER A 15 23.49 34.20 -11.53
C SER A 15 23.75 33.19 -10.42
N ALA A 16 23.50 31.92 -10.75
CA ALA A 16 23.88 30.77 -9.96
C ALA A 16 25.41 30.67 -9.91
N ALA A 17 25.97 30.57 -8.70
CA ALA A 17 27.35 30.16 -8.51
C ALA A 17 27.40 28.94 -7.59
N LEU A 18 27.46 27.75 -8.20
CA LEU A 18 27.95 26.55 -7.55
C LEU A 18 29.45 26.71 -7.33
N SER A 19 29.94 26.51 -6.10
CA SER A 19 31.36 26.36 -5.82
C SER A 19 31.60 24.99 -5.18
N ILE A 20 32.31 24.14 -5.92
CA ILE A 20 32.74 22.80 -5.50
C ILE A 20 34.24 22.88 -5.20
N LYS A 21 34.65 22.45 -4.01
CA LYS A 21 36.03 22.01 -3.76
C LYS A 21 36.03 20.64 -3.10
N SER A 22 36.73 19.72 -3.75
CA SER A 22 36.87 18.32 -3.38
C SER A 22 37.69 18.12 -2.10
N ARG A 23 37.21 17.24 -1.22
CA ARG A 23 37.78 15.90 -0.96
C ARG A 23 36.93 15.21 0.12
N ASN A 24 36.27 14.13 -0.30
CA ASN A 24 35.43 13.21 0.47
C ASN A 24 34.15 13.79 1.11
N GLU A 25 33.03 13.14 0.76
CA GLU A 25 31.62 13.36 1.16
C GLU A 25 30.80 14.34 0.30
N ILE A 26 29.84 13.76 -0.43
CA ILE A 26 28.76 14.42 -1.16
C ILE A 26 27.63 14.65 -0.17
N VAL A 27 27.24 15.90 0.04
CA VAL A 27 25.87 16.24 0.49
C VAL A 27 25.38 17.36 -0.42
N ILE A 28 24.60 17.00 -1.45
CA ILE A 28 23.86 17.96 -2.26
C ILE A 28 22.45 18.03 -1.69
N ILE A 29 22.19 19.08 -0.92
CA ILE A 29 20.88 19.41 -0.38
C ILE A 29 20.13 20.20 -1.47
N TYR A 30 19.11 19.60 -2.09
CA TYR A 30 18.21 20.34 -2.98
C TYR A 30 17.19 21.11 -2.12
N VAL A 31 17.46 22.40 -1.93
CA VAL A 31 16.55 23.32 -1.23
C VAL A 31 16.26 24.51 -2.15
N ARG A 32 15.00 24.67 -2.55
CA ARG A 32 14.52 25.91 -3.16
C ARG A 32 13.89 26.78 -2.06
N LEU A 33 14.71 27.51 -1.31
CA LEU A 33 14.21 28.48 -0.34
C LEU A 33 14.39 29.89 -0.88
N ASN A 34 13.26 30.59 -1.04
CA ASN A 34 13.24 32.05 -1.15
C ASN A 34 12.62 32.63 0.12
N VAL A 35 13.34 32.52 1.24
CA VAL A 35 12.98 33.16 2.52
C VAL A 35 14.26 33.75 3.11
N PRO A 36 14.31 35.04 3.52
CA PRO A 36 15.52 35.65 4.02
C PRO A 36 15.89 35.07 5.38
N VAL A 37 17.06 34.41 5.45
CA VAL A 37 17.65 33.97 6.72
C VAL A 37 18.48 35.11 7.29
N VAL A 38 18.12 35.58 8.48
CA VAL A 38 18.97 36.46 9.29
C VAL A 38 20.10 35.62 9.88
N THR A 39 21.33 35.83 9.42
CA THR A 39 22.51 35.11 9.90
C THR A 39 23.00 35.70 11.22
N VAL A 40 22.82 35.01 12.33
CA VAL A 40 23.53 35.29 13.59
C VAL A 40 24.80 34.42 13.61
N ARG A 41 25.99 35.05 13.59
CA ARG A 41 27.26 34.32 13.75
C ARG A 41 27.48 33.97 15.22
N PRO A 42 27.77 32.71 15.59
CA PRO A 42 28.24 32.40 16.93
C PRO A 42 29.75 32.65 17.02
N THR A 43 30.16 33.57 17.90
CA THR A 43 31.55 33.71 18.31
C THR A 43 31.78 32.76 19.48
N VAL A 44 32.61 31.73 19.30
CA VAL A 44 33.00 30.81 20.38
C VAL A 44 34.30 31.28 21.01
N ARG A 45 34.28 31.54 22.32
CA ARG A 45 35.50 31.64 23.15
C ARG A 45 35.29 30.79 24.41
N ASN A 46 36.17 29.81 24.62
CA ASN A 46 36.26 28.95 25.81
C ASN A 46 34.99 28.15 26.21
N GLY A 47 34.51 27.31 25.31
CA GLY A 47 34.07 25.95 25.69
C GLY A 47 32.76 25.73 26.45
N PHE A 48 31.90 26.72 26.70
CA PHE A 48 30.54 26.49 27.21
C PHE A 48 29.55 27.57 26.71
N PRO A 49 28.39 27.21 26.13
CA PRO A 49 27.34 28.18 25.85
C PRO A 49 26.48 28.43 27.11
N TYR A 50 26.61 29.63 27.69
CA TYR A 50 25.59 30.23 28.55
C TYR A 50 24.88 31.35 27.77
N GLY A 51 23.55 31.31 27.73
CA GLY A 51 22.72 32.36 27.18
C GLY A 51 21.41 32.45 27.95
N THR A 52 21.26 33.49 28.76
CA THR A 52 20.05 33.86 29.49
C THR A 52 19.03 34.47 28.53
N VAL A 53 17.85 33.87 28.42
CA VAL A 53 16.68 34.49 27.78
C VAL A 53 15.76 35.00 28.89
N THR A 54 15.65 36.32 29.02
CA THR A 54 14.64 36.97 29.85
C THR A 54 13.40 37.26 29.01
N GLY A 55 12.22 36.84 29.51
CA GLY A 55 10.92 37.32 29.02
C GLY A 55 10.07 36.33 28.21
N VAL A 56 9.54 35.28 28.85
CA VAL A 56 8.29 34.58 28.45
C VAL A 56 7.62 34.08 29.75
N PRO A 57 6.32 34.29 30.01
CA PRO A 57 5.67 33.78 31.21
C PRO A 57 5.55 32.24 31.18
N PRO A 58 5.61 31.54 32.33
CA PRO A 58 5.66 30.08 32.35
C PRO A 58 4.35 29.40 31.88
N LEU A 59 4.53 28.30 31.15
CA LEU A 59 3.54 27.37 30.57
C LEU A 59 2.59 26.67 31.57
N GLN A 60 2.52 27.09 32.83
CA GLN A 60 1.62 26.49 33.84
C GLN A 60 0.25 27.18 33.94
N GLN A 61 0.04 28.36 33.35
CA GLN A 61 -1.25 29.05 33.41
C GLN A 61 -2.20 28.70 32.23
N ALA A 62 -1.68 28.16 31.13
CA ALA A 62 -2.48 27.83 29.94
C ALA A 62 -3.19 26.47 30.03
N GLN A 63 -2.70 25.54 30.85
CA GLN A 63 -3.31 24.21 31.04
C GLN A 63 -4.46 24.22 32.06
N ALA A 64 -4.54 25.22 32.95
CA ALA A 64 -5.61 25.30 33.96
C ALA A 64 -6.97 25.74 33.38
N ASN A 65 -6.97 26.54 32.31
CA ASN A 65 -8.21 27.12 31.75
C ASN A 65 -8.95 26.18 30.79
N VAL A 66 -8.28 25.16 30.23
CA VAL A 66 -8.91 24.16 29.35
C VAL A 66 -9.60 23.05 30.16
N LEU A 67 -9.07 22.71 31.34
CA LEU A 67 -9.64 21.67 32.24
C LEU A 67 -10.87 22.14 33.04
N ALA A 68 -11.05 23.45 33.23
CA ALA A 68 -12.22 24.01 33.91
C ALA A 68 -13.48 24.04 33.02
N ALA A 69 -13.33 24.23 31.71
CA ALA A 69 -14.45 24.23 30.77
C ALA A 69 -15.04 22.81 30.56
N ALA A 70 -14.20 21.78 30.55
CA ALA A 70 -14.63 20.38 30.34
C ALA A 70 -15.37 19.76 31.54
N ARG A 71 -15.33 20.38 32.73
CA ARG A 71 -16.01 19.90 33.95
C ARG A 71 -17.40 20.52 34.18
N ALA A 72 -17.77 21.57 33.45
CA ALA A 72 -19.07 22.23 33.60
C ALA A 72 -20.20 21.64 32.74
N GLU A 73 -19.88 20.74 31.80
CA GLU A 73 -20.87 20.18 30.85
C GLU A 73 -21.38 18.77 31.24
N ARG A 74 -20.88 18.21 32.36
CA ARG A 74 -21.37 16.96 32.96
C ARG A 74 -22.22 17.22 34.19
N ALA A 75 -23.38 17.86 34.01
CA ALA A 75 -24.42 17.88 35.03
C ALA A 75 -25.81 18.20 34.45
N ARG A 76 -26.51 17.20 33.91
CA ARG A 76 -27.99 17.19 33.88
C ARG A 76 -28.54 15.78 34.15
N PRO A 77 -29.67 15.64 34.87
CA PRO A 77 -30.02 14.41 35.56
C PRO A 77 -30.92 13.48 34.74
N ALA A 78 -30.90 12.20 35.15
CA ALA A 78 -31.71 11.10 34.63
C ALA A 78 -33.23 11.33 34.79
N ARG A 79 -34.00 10.80 33.84
CA ARG A 79 -35.45 10.56 34.00
C ARG A 79 -35.79 9.09 33.73
N SER A 80 -36.69 8.61 34.58
CA SER A 80 -37.09 7.24 34.86
C SER A 80 -38.28 6.74 34.05
N GLY A 81 -38.29 5.44 33.75
CA GLY A 81 -39.44 4.55 33.99
C GLY A 81 -40.42 4.26 32.84
N GLY A 82 -40.50 2.99 32.43
CA GLY A 82 -41.67 2.40 31.78
C GLY A 82 -41.37 1.21 30.85
N ALA A 83 -41.80 0.01 31.22
CA ALA A 83 -41.90 -1.20 30.37
C ALA A 83 -43.12 -2.02 30.84
N PRO A 84 -43.66 -3.03 30.10
CA PRO A 84 -43.57 -3.36 28.66
C PRO A 84 -44.95 -3.70 28.00
N CYS A 85 -45.04 -3.77 26.66
CA CYS A 85 -45.88 -4.75 25.92
C CYS A 85 -45.59 -4.76 24.38
N PRO A 86 -45.56 -5.93 23.70
CA PRO A 86 -45.40 -6.08 22.22
C PRO A 86 -46.79 -6.12 21.52
N PRO A 87 -46.98 -5.95 20.18
CA PRO A 87 -46.31 -6.63 19.03
C PRO A 87 -45.91 -5.62 17.91
N SER A 88 -45.35 -5.94 16.73
CA SER A 88 -45.57 -7.02 15.77
C SER A 88 -44.38 -7.17 14.80
N LEU A 89 -44.09 -8.41 14.42
CA LEU A 89 -43.22 -8.79 13.30
C LEU A 89 -43.82 -8.30 11.97
N THR A 90 -43.19 -7.30 11.37
CA THR A 90 -43.29 -7.01 9.94
C THR A 90 -41.90 -6.75 9.42
N GLY A 91 -41.52 -7.49 8.37
CA GLY A 91 -40.17 -7.55 7.81
C GLY A 91 -39.52 -6.19 7.67
N GLY A 92 -38.43 -6.00 8.41
CA GLY A 92 -37.55 -4.86 8.23
C GLY A 92 -36.59 -5.18 7.10
N GLU A 93 -36.80 -4.54 5.95
CA GLU A 93 -35.70 -4.17 5.07
C GLU A 93 -34.61 -3.58 5.98
N SER A 94 -33.46 -4.23 6.08
CA SER A 94 -32.33 -3.66 6.80
C SER A 94 -31.88 -2.45 6.02
N VAL A 95 -32.38 -1.27 6.43
CA VAL A 95 -31.88 0.04 6.03
C VAL A 95 -30.37 -0.04 6.19
N SER A 96 -29.64 0.02 5.07
CA SER A 96 -28.19 -0.08 5.10
C SER A 96 -27.69 1.01 6.05
N ARG A 97 -26.95 0.61 7.08
CA ARG A 97 -26.26 1.54 7.96
C ARG A 97 -24.99 2.03 7.26
N ALA A 98 -25.11 2.39 5.98
CA ALA A 98 -24.00 2.93 5.21
C ALA A 98 -23.39 4.06 6.01
N VAL A 99 -22.06 4.11 6.08
CA VAL A 99 -21.37 5.10 6.89
C VAL A 99 -21.67 6.46 6.24
N GLN A 100 -22.44 7.29 6.93
CA GLN A 100 -23.04 8.47 6.32
C GLN A 100 -21.94 9.44 5.85
N GLY A 101 -21.86 9.66 4.54
CA GLY A 101 -20.86 10.54 3.93
C GLY A 101 -19.44 9.96 3.87
N ALA A 102 -19.23 8.68 4.23
CA ALA A 102 -17.95 8.04 4.05
C ALA A 102 -17.61 7.85 2.56
N ARG A 103 -16.32 7.87 2.28
CA ARG A 103 -15.73 7.52 0.98
C ARG A 103 -14.50 6.67 1.23
N ALA A 104 -14.28 5.69 0.38
CA ALA A 104 -13.02 4.99 0.31
C ALA A 104 -11.93 5.98 -0.12
N LYS A 105 -10.80 5.90 0.56
CA LYS A 105 -9.59 6.66 0.21
C LYS A 105 -8.46 5.69 -0.10
N VAL A 106 -7.56 6.12 -0.96
CA VAL A 106 -6.28 5.43 -1.16
C VAL A 106 -5.43 5.60 0.12
N ASP A 107 -5.00 4.50 0.72
CA ASP A 107 -4.22 4.43 1.96
C ASP A 107 -2.82 3.81 1.72
N TRP A 108 -2.54 3.32 0.51
CA TRP A 108 -1.19 2.94 0.06
C TRP A 108 -1.16 2.92 -1.47
N LEU A 109 -0.03 3.30 -2.06
CA LEU A 109 0.17 3.17 -3.51
C LEU A 109 1.60 2.72 -3.82
N THR A 110 1.74 1.68 -4.63
CA THR A 110 3.02 1.27 -5.22
C THR A 110 2.88 1.21 -6.75
N VAL A 111 3.70 2.01 -7.43
CA VAL A 111 3.77 2.07 -8.90
C VAL A 111 5.15 1.59 -9.35
N THR A 112 5.20 0.87 -10.47
CA THR A 112 6.46 0.55 -11.15
C THR A 112 6.39 0.98 -12.60
N TRP A 113 7.52 1.39 -13.17
CA TRP A 113 7.65 1.77 -14.58
C TRP A 113 9.03 1.38 -15.09
N LYS A 114 9.23 1.47 -16.40
CA LYS A 114 10.52 1.34 -17.04
C LYS A 114 11.12 2.74 -17.23
N PRO A 115 12.19 3.11 -16.51
CA PRO A 115 12.83 4.40 -16.71
C PRO A 115 13.52 4.49 -18.05
N GLU A 116 13.62 5.70 -18.60
CA GLU A 116 14.50 5.98 -19.72
C GLU A 116 15.99 5.84 -19.28
N PRO A 117 16.92 5.51 -20.20
CA PRO A 117 18.33 5.26 -19.84
C PRO A 117 19.04 6.41 -19.12
N ASP A 118 18.66 7.64 -19.40
CA ASP A 118 19.19 8.88 -18.81
C ASP A 118 18.24 9.51 -17.78
N GLU A 119 17.16 8.80 -17.40
CA GLU A 119 16.19 9.28 -16.43
C GLU A 119 16.82 9.43 -15.04
N LEU A 120 16.75 10.65 -14.50
CA LEU A 120 17.13 10.94 -13.13
C LEU A 120 15.95 10.60 -12.19
N VAL A 121 15.72 9.30 -12.00
CA VAL A 121 14.57 8.72 -11.29
C VAL A 121 14.33 9.39 -9.93
N ASN A 122 15.37 9.65 -9.15
CA ASN A 122 15.27 10.29 -7.83
C ASN A 122 14.81 11.75 -7.92
N LEU A 123 15.36 12.53 -8.86
CA LEU A 123 15.01 13.94 -9.03
C LEU A 123 13.61 14.10 -9.62
N GLN A 124 13.24 13.30 -10.61
CA GLN A 124 11.89 13.32 -11.16
C GLN A 124 10.85 12.91 -10.09
N SER A 125 11.14 11.86 -9.32
CA SER A 125 10.28 11.45 -8.20
C SER A 125 10.14 12.56 -7.15
N PHE A 126 11.22 13.29 -6.84
CA PHE A 126 11.20 14.43 -5.94
C PHE A 126 10.26 15.54 -6.43
N GLU A 127 10.36 15.92 -7.72
CA GLU A 127 9.53 16.95 -8.33
C GLU A 127 8.05 16.56 -8.33
N LEU A 128 7.74 15.32 -8.72
CA LEU A 128 6.40 14.75 -8.71
C LEU A 128 5.80 14.74 -7.30
N LEU A 129 6.53 14.24 -6.32
CA LEU A 129 6.06 14.20 -4.93
C LEU A 129 5.85 15.60 -4.36
N THR A 130 6.69 16.57 -4.72
CA THR A 130 6.50 17.97 -4.34
C THR A 130 5.20 18.53 -4.92
N ALA A 131 4.89 18.22 -6.18
CA ALA A 131 3.65 18.62 -6.84
C ALA A 131 2.41 17.94 -6.21
N TRP A 132 2.48 16.62 -5.99
CA TRP A 132 1.36 15.81 -5.51
C TRP A 132 1.00 16.08 -4.05
N LEU A 133 2.00 16.14 -3.17
CA LEU A 133 1.80 16.23 -1.71
C LEU A 133 1.73 17.69 -1.22
N GLY A 134 2.31 18.62 -1.98
CA GLY A 134 2.49 19.99 -1.55
C GLY A 134 3.46 20.18 -0.38
N GLY A 135 3.95 21.41 -0.22
CA GLY A 135 4.87 21.76 0.87
C GLY A 135 6.32 21.40 0.56
N SER A 136 7.18 21.45 1.59
CA SER A 136 8.61 21.21 1.47
C SER A 136 8.90 19.71 1.58
N VAL A 137 9.03 19.04 0.43
CA VAL A 137 9.56 17.68 0.34
C VAL A 137 11.09 17.75 0.43
N VAL A 138 11.71 16.74 1.03
CA VAL A 138 13.15 16.54 1.09
C VAL A 138 13.45 15.09 0.70
N GLY A 139 14.46 14.90 -0.15
CA GLY A 139 14.98 13.57 -0.53
C GLY A 139 16.26 13.24 0.22
N GLU A 140 16.42 11.97 0.58
CA GLU A 140 17.62 11.40 1.20
C GLU A 140 17.97 10.11 0.45
N ASP A 141 19.18 10.04 -0.11
CA ASP A 141 19.66 8.82 -0.77
C ASP A 141 19.74 7.67 0.22
N SER A 142 19.44 6.47 -0.27
CA SER A 142 19.41 5.25 0.54
C SER A 142 19.80 4.03 -0.29
N PRO A 143 20.20 2.91 0.35
CA PRO A 143 20.35 1.66 -0.37
C PRO A 143 19.03 1.22 -1.02
N GLY A 144 19.12 0.64 -2.22
CA GLY A 144 17.97 0.03 -2.86
C GLY A 144 17.37 -1.10 -2.01
N LEU A 145 16.05 -1.23 -2.04
CA LEU A 145 15.33 -2.31 -1.35
C LEU A 145 14.82 -3.35 -2.34
N LEU A 146 14.44 -4.55 -1.88
CA LEU A 146 13.79 -5.59 -2.68
C LEU A 146 14.58 -6.02 -3.94
N GLY A 147 15.90 -5.83 -3.96
CA GLY A 147 16.76 -6.20 -5.10
C GLY A 147 16.98 -5.09 -6.13
N TYR A 148 16.50 -3.87 -5.89
CA TYR A 148 16.89 -2.69 -6.66
C TYR A 148 18.31 -2.22 -6.30
N ALA A 149 19.03 -1.62 -7.25
CA ALA A 149 20.41 -1.16 -7.04
C ALA A 149 20.51 0.15 -6.25
N HIS A 150 19.55 1.06 -6.46
CA HIS A 150 19.53 2.39 -5.87
C HIS A 150 18.19 2.66 -5.17
N GLY A 151 18.20 3.57 -4.20
CA GLY A 151 17.00 4.00 -3.49
C GLY A 151 17.10 5.45 -3.02
N CYS A 152 15.95 6.11 -2.88
CA CYS A 152 15.84 7.43 -2.29
C CYS A 152 14.56 7.48 -1.44
N ARG A 153 14.67 8.03 -0.22
CA ARG A 153 13.56 8.22 0.72
C ARG A 153 13.14 9.66 0.71
N PHE A 154 11.84 9.88 0.78
CA PHE A 154 11.25 11.21 0.77
C PHE A 154 10.53 11.49 2.07
N TYR A 155 10.71 12.72 2.54
CA TYR A 155 10.12 13.25 3.76
C TYR A 155 9.40 14.56 3.47
N VAL A 156 8.31 14.80 4.18
CA VAL A 156 7.68 16.12 4.24
C VAL A 156 8.06 16.75 5.57
N VAL A 157 8.55 18.00 5.54
CA VAL A 157 8.85 18.74 6.76
C VAL A 157 7.57 19.39 7.30
N ILE A 158 7.13 18.96 8.48
CA ILE A 158 5.98 19.52 9.21
C ILE A 158 6.50 20.11 10.51
N HIS A 159 6.34 21.43 10.70
CA HIS A 159 6.85 22.15 11.88
C HIS A 159 8.34 21.85 12.20
N GLY A 160 9.18 21.78 11.15
CA GLY A 160 10.61 21.48 11.29
C GLY A 160 10.94 19.99 11.51
N THR A 161 9.94 19.11 11.61
CA THR A 161 10.14 17.67 11.78
C THR A 161 9.95 16.94 10.45
N PRO A 162 10.93 16.17 9.96
CA PRO A 162 10.78 15.37 8.75
C PRO A 162 9.90 14.14 9.02
N VAL A 163 8.80 14.01 8.27
CA VAL A 163 7.90 12.86 8.32
C VAL A 163 8.07 12.05 7.05
N TYR A 164 8.38 10.76 7.19
CA TYR A 164 8.57 9.85 6.05
C TYR A 164 7.26 9.70 5.26
N VAL A 165 7.33 9.87 3.94
CA VAL A 165 6.14 9.84 3.06
C VAL A 165 6.25 8.83 1.93
N ALA A 166 7.42 8.69 1.32
CA ALA A 166 7.57 7.84 0.14
C ALA A 166 9.00 7.33 -0.01
N ARG A 167 9.19 6.35 -0.88
CA ARG A 167 10.51 5.95 -1.40
C ARG A 167 10.42 5.65 -2.88
N VAL A 168 11.51 5.89 -3.59
CA VAL A 168 11.73 5.35 -4.92
C VAL A 168 12.93 4.43 -4.92
N ASP A 169 12.84 3.30 -5.61
CA ASP A 169 13.90 2.32 -5.81
C ASP A 169 14.06 2.07 -7.31
N TRP A 170 15.29 1.99 -7.83
CA TRP A 170 15.52 1.79 -9.26
C TRP A 170 16.83 1.09 -9.58
N GLY A 171 16.95 0.63 -10.83
CA GLY A 171 18.11 -0.07 -11.33
C GLY A 171 18.25 -1.49 -10.78
N GLY A 172 19.29 -2.19 -11.24
CA GLY A 172 19.52 -3.60 -10.94
C GLY A 172 18.85 -4.54 -11.96
N GLU A 173 19.50 -5.69 -12.18
CA GLU A 173 19.05 -6.68 -13.19
C GLU A 173 17.82 -7.46 -12.73
N HIS A 174 17.64 -7.62 -11.41
CA HIS A 174 16.58 -8.45 -10.82
C HIS A 174 15.17 -8.01 -11.23
N HIS A 175 14.95 -6.72 -11.50
CA HIS A 175 13.65 -6.18 -11.92
C HIS A 175 13.67 -5.64 -13.35
N GLY A 176 14.57 -6.14 -14.20
CA GLY A 176 14.66 -5.73 -15.61
C GLY A 176 14.95 -4.24 -15.78
N GLY A 177 15.68 -3.63 -14.85
CA GLY A 177 15.97 -2.19 -14.85
C GLY A 177 14.73 -1.30 -14.67
N ARG A 178 13.66 -1.80 -14.04
CA ARG A 178 12.48 -0.99 -13.68
C ARG A 178 12.76 -0.10 -12.47
N ALA A 179 11.89 0.88 -12.26
CA ALA A 179 11.80 1.65 -11.01
C ALA A 179 10.51 1.32 -10.27
N ARG A 180 10.49 1.63 -8.98
CA ARG A 180 9.37 1.45 -8.06
C ARG A 180 9.23 2.66 -7.17
N LEU A 181 8.07 3.31 -7.21
CA LEU A 181 7.67 4.38 -6.31
C LEU A 181 6.63 3.85 -5.33
N ASP A 182 6.86 4.05 -4.04
CA ASP A 182 6.03 3.54 -2.96
C ASP A 182 5.63 4.69 -2.02
N LEU A 183 4.33 4.97 -1.93
CA LEU A 183 3.72 6.01 -1.12
C LEU A 183 3.03 5.38 0.10
N THR A 184 3.34 5.92 1.27
CA THR A 184 2.73 5.53 2.54
C THR A 184 1.29 6.08 2.69
N ALA A 185 0.54 5.57 3.66
CA ALA A 185 -0.77 6.10 4.04
C ALA A 185 -0.75 7.61 4.36
N SER A 186 0.26 8.06 5.08
CA SER A 186 0.44 9.48 5.42
C SER A 186 0.64 10.36 4.17
N ALA A 187 1.32 9.83 3.15
CA ALA A 187 1.47 10.52 1.87
C ALA A 187 0.17 10.53 1.08
N CYS A 188 -0.50 9.37 0.97
CA CYS A 188 -1.76 9.23 0.25
C CYS A 188 -2.84 10.17 0.79
N GLY A 189 -2.93 10.32 2.12
CA GLY A 189 -3.84 11.28 2.76
C GLY A 189 -3.54 12.76 2.47
N ARG A 190 -2.40 13.07 1.84
CA ARG A 190 -1.94 14.42 1.52
C ARG A 190 -1.94 14.71 0.01
N VAL A 191 -2.20 13.70 -0.82
CA VAL A 191 -2.31 13.84 -2.28
C VAL A 191 -3.44 14.80 -2.61
N ARG A 192 -3.13 15.86 -3.38
CA ARG A 192 -4.07 16.94 -3.71
C ARG A 192 -5.15 16.53 -4.72
N GLY A 193 -4.88 15.53 -5.57
CA GLY A 193 -5.82 15.08 -6.58
C GLY A 193 -5.38 13.79 -7.28
N TRP A 194 -6.10 12.71 -7.03
CA TRP A 194 -5.79 11.39 -7.61
C TRP A 194 -5.96 11.31 -9.12
N ALA A 195 -6.85 12.11 -9.72
CA ALA A 195 -7.01 12.16 -11.18
C ALA A 195 -5.72 12.65 -11.88
N GLY A 196 -5.05 13.66 -11.30
CA GLY A 196 -3.77 14.15 -11.81
C GLY A 196 -2.66 13.11 -11.64
N VAL A 197 -2.62 12.41 -10.49
CA VAL A 197 -1.66 11.32 -10.26
C VAL A 197 -1.88 10.18 -11.25
N ALA A 198 -3.12 9.74 -11.45
CA ALA A 198 -3.44 8.66 -12.38
C ALA A 198 -3.08 9.02 -13.83
N ALA A 199 -3.37 10.25 -14.25
CA ALA A 199 -3.00 10.74 -15.57
C ALA A 199 -1.48 10.83 -15.75
N GLU A 200 -0.75 11.31 -14.74
CA GLU A 200 0.71 11.41 -14.78
C GLU A 200 1.37 10.03 -14.86
N VAL A 201 1.02 9.14 -13.93
CA VAL A 201 1.52 7.78 -13.83
C VAL A 201 1.20 6.97 -15.10
N GLY A 202 0.01 7.19 -15.69
CA GLY A 202 -0.40 6.53 -16.92
C GLY A 202 0.41 6.91 -18.17
N ARG A 203 1.28 7.93 -18.09
CA ARG A 203 2.19 8.32 -19.18
C ARG A 203 3.56 7.65 -19.10
N TRP A 204 3.93 7.06 -17.97
CA TRP A 204 5.25 6.42 -17.88
C TRP A 204 5.28 5.10 -18.65
N ASP A 205 6.47 4.75 -19.13
CA ASP A 205 6.65 3.56 -19.94
C ASP A 205 6.48 2.28 -19.12
N GLU A 206 5.76 1.31 -19.70
CA GLU A 206 5.37 0.06 -19.05
C GLU A 206 4.84 0.21 -17.60
N THR A 207 4.07 1.26 -17.31
CA THR A 207 3.51 1.51 -15.99
C THR A 207 2.68 0.34 -15.48
N LYS A 208 2.89 -0.03 -14.21
CA LYS A 208 2.06 -1.00 -13.49
C LYS A 208 1.82 -0.53 -12.07
N LEU A 209 0.54 -0.48 -11.68
CA LEU A 209 0.16 -0.44 -10.27
C LEU A 209 0.42 -1.83 -9.68
N THR A 210 1.33 -1.92 -8.71
CA THR A 210 1.70 -3.20 -8.08
C THR A 210 1.05 -3.40 -6.72
N ARG A 211 0.64 -2.30 -6.07
CA ARG A 211 -0.17 -2.32 -4.86
C ARG A 211 -1.03 -1.06 -4.75
N VAL A 212 -2.27 -1.23 -4.34
CA VAL A 212 -3.17 -0.15 -3.91
C VAL A 212 -3.90 -0.63 -2.67
N ASP A 213 -3.86 0.15 -1.61
CA ASP A 213 -4.69 -0.09 -0.43
C ASP A 213 -5.83 0.93 -0.40
N LEU A 214 -7.06 0.47 -0.23
CA LEU A 214 -8.26 1.30 -0.14
C LEU A 214 -8.86 1.20 1.26
N ALA A 215 -9.19 2.32 1.90
CA ALA A 215 -9.66 2.35 3.27
C ALA A 215 -10.96 3.12 3.46
N VAL A 216 -11.84 2.60 4.32
CA VAL A 216 -13.02 3.29 4.84
C VAL A 216 -12.91 3.35 6.37
N ASP A 217 -13.11 4.54 6.93
CA ASP A 217 -13.08 4.79 8.37
C ASP A 217 -14.51 4.83 8.94
N CYS A 218 -14.78 3.98 9.91
CA CYS A 218 -15.98 4.03 10.76
C CYS A 218 -15.60 4.76 12.05
N LEU A 219 -15.63 6.10 12.02
CA LEU A 219 -15.13 6.95 13.10
C LEU A 219 -15.99 6.85 14.37
N MET A 220 -17.28 6.58 14.22
CA MET A 220 -18.26 6.54 15.32
C MET A 220 -18.66 5.11 15.70
N GLY A 221 -17.93 4.10 15.20
CA GLY A 221 -18.22 2.69 15.45
C GLY A 221 -19.46 2.22 14.69
N GLU A 222 -19.72 2.77 13.50
CA GLU A 222 -20.79 2.36 12.60
C GLU A 222 -20.72 0.86 12.29
N TYR A 223 -19.49 0.38 12.10
CA TYR A 223 -19.12 -1.03 12.05
C TYR A 223 -17.82 -1.25 12.81
N THR A 224 -17.72 -2.41 13.44
CA THR A 224 -16.65 -2.80 14.36
C THR A 224 -15.87 -4.02 13.85
N VAL A 225 -14.80 -4.40 14.55
CA VAL A 225 -14.06 -5.63 14.25
C VAL A 225 -14.89 -6.89 14.53
N GLU A 226 -15.85 -6.81 15.45
CA GLU A 226 -16.84 -7.85 15.70
C GLU A 226 -17.81 -8.02 14.53
N ASP A 227 -18.31 -6.92 13.96
CA ASP A 227 -19.15 -6.98 12.77
C ASP A 227 -18.40 -7.67 11.62
N ALA A 228 -17.15 -7.29 11.40
CA ALA A 228 -16.30 -7.92 10.40
C ALA A 228 -16.08 -9.42 10.66
N ARG A 229 -15.91 -9.84 11.92
CA ARG A 229 -15.85 -11.26 12.30
C ARG A 229 -17.16 -11.97 11.99
N ASP A 230 -18.28 -11.36 12.31
CA ASP A 230 -19.60 -11.98 12.15
C ASP A 230 -19.97 -12.10 10.66
N TRP A 231 -19.65 -11.11 9.82
CA TRP A 231 -19.74 -11.21 8.35
C TRP A 231 -18.86 -12.34 7.80
N TYR A 232 -17.67 -12.53 8.39
CA TYR A 232 -16.82 -13.65 8.01
C TYR A 232 -17.45 -14.98 8.36
N LEU A 233 -18.03 -15.12 9.55
CA LEU A 233 -18.73 -16.33 9.99
C LEU A 233 -19.95 -16.63 9.12
N ALA A 234 -20.69 -15.60 8.72
CA ALA A 234 -21.82 -15.68 7.79
C ALA A 234 -21.41 -15.99 6.34
N GLY A 235 -20.11 -15.93 6.02
CA GLY A 235 -19.61 -16.23 4.68
C GLY A 235 -19.73 -15.06 3.70
N GLU A 236 -19.89 -13.82 4.15
CA GLU A 236 -20.12 -12.65 3.28
C GLU A 236 -18.83 -12.15 2.58
N PHE A 237 -17.66 -12.73 2.89
CA PHE A 237 -16.41 -12.46 2.18
C PHE A 237 -16.09 -13.45 1.05
N HIS A 238 -17.03 -14.33 0.68
CA HIS A 238 -16.81 -15.20 -0.48
C HIS A 238 -16.88 -14.39 -1.78
N SER A 239 -16.17 -14.86 -2.82
CA SER A 239 -16.23 -14.27 -4.16
C SER A 239 -16.40 -15.37 -5.22
N GLY A 240 -17.41 -16.24 -5.02
CA GLY A 240 -17.72 -17.35 -5.95
C GLY A 240 -16.78 -18.57 -5.89
N GLY A 241 -15.81 -18.57 -4.98
CA GLY A 241 -14.84 -19.66 -4.80
C GLY A 241 -14.72 -20.15 -3.36
N ARG A 242 -13.59 -20.79 -3.04
CA ARG A 242 -13.28 -21.24 -1.66
C ARG A 242 -13.31 -20.07 -0.68
N ARG A 243 -13.82 -20.31 0.53
CA ARG A 243 -13.76 -19.35 1.64
C ARG A 243 -12.35 -18.79 1.80
N PRO A 244 -12.18 -17.45 1.86
CA PRO A 244 -10.87 -16.87 2.14
C PRO A 244 -10.39 -17.32 3.54
N ARG A 245 -9.08 -17.52 3.67
CA ARG A 245 -8.46 -17.71 5.00
C ARG A 245 -8.62 -16.43 5.82
N HIS A 246 -8.60 -16.56 7.14
CA HIS A 246 -8.62 -15.41 8.05
C HIS A 246 -7.50 -15.54 9.10
N SER A 247 -7.18 -14.42 9.75
CA SER A 247 -6.43 -14.41 11.00
C SER A 247 -6.98 -13.35 11.95
N LEU A 248 -6.94 -13.64 13.24
CA LEU A 248 -7.31 -12.74 14.31
C LEU A 248 -6.02 -12.32 15.03
N ILE A 249 -5.77 -11.02 15.13
CA ILE A 249 -4.58 -10.44 15.78
C ILE A 249 -5.05 -9.53 16.91
N GLY A 250 -4.35 -9.54 18.04
CA GLY A 250 -4.68 -8.77 19.24
C GLY A 250 -5.52 -9.55 20.26
N ASP A 251 -6.07 -8.84 21.24
CA ASP A 251 -6.70 -9.46 22.41
C ASP A 251 -8.18 -9.77 22.20
N TRP A 252 -8.48 -10.86 21.50
CA TRP A 252 -9.86 -11.24 21.18
C TRP A 252 -10.63 -11.87 22.36
N LEU A 253 -9.94 -12.41 23.35
CA LEU A 253 -10.55 -13.07 24.51
C LEU A 253 -10.84 -12.09 25.66
N ASP A 254 -9.93 -11.13 25.90
CA ASP A 254 -10.04 -10.12 26.95
C ASP A 254 -9.55 -8.76 26.40
N PRO A 255 -10.44 -7.93 25.81
CA PRO A 255 -10.05 -6.79 24.98
C PRO A 255 -9.42 -5.62 25.74
N HIS A 256 -8.09 -5.64 25.90
CA HIS A 256 -7.31 -4.51 26.43
C HIS A 256 -6.58 -3.75 25.31
N TYR A 257 -5.93 -4.49 24.41
CA TYR A 257 -5.23 -3.91 23.26
C TYR A 257 -6.05 -4.01 21.95
N GLY A 258 -5.64 -3.21 20.96
CA GLY A 258 -6.33 -3.14 19.67
C GLY A 258 -6.37 -4.49 18.94
N ARG A 259 -7.52 -4.78 18.34
CA ARG A 259 -7.79 -6.01 17.61
C ARG A 259 -7.86 -5.74 16.12
N THR A 260 -7.50 -6.78 15.37
CA THR A 260 -7.54 -6.79 13.90
C THR A 260 -8.02 -8.14 13.41
N ILE A 261 -8.98 -8.15 12.48
CA ILE A 261 -9.30 -9.32 11.67
C ILE A 261 -8.76 -9.11 10.25
N ASN A 262 -7.99 -10.08 9.78
CA ASN A 262 -7.57 -10.15 8.39
C ASN A 262 -8.40 -11.21 7.66
N VAL A 263 -8.86 -10.89 6.46
CA VAL A 263 -9.57 -11.81 5.56
C VAL A 263 -8.87 -11.83 4.20
N GLY A 264 -8.49 -13.02 3.74
CA GLY A 264 -7.64 -13.21 2.57
C GLY A 264 -6.16 -13.28 2.92
N ARG A 265 -5.32 -13.24 1.88
CA ARG A 265 -3.86 -13.39 2.00
C ARG A 265 -3.17 -12.43 1.06
N ARG A 266 -2.12 -11.76 1.54
CA ARG A 266 -1.35 -10.79 0.75
C ARG A 266 -0.62 -11.47 -0.41
N GLU A 267 -0.22 -12.72 -0.20
CA GLU A 267 0.42 -13.57 -1.20
C GLU A 267 -0.51 -13.90 -2.36
N ASN A 268 -1.83 -13.81 -2.16
CA ASN A 268 -2.84 -14.08 -3.18
C ASN A 268 -3.36 -12.78 -3.84
N GLY A 269 -2.73 -11.64 -3.55
CA GLY A 269 -3.05 -10.36 -4.17
C GLY A 269 -4.27 -9.60 -3.64
N LYS A 270 -5.01 -10.16 -2.66
CA LYS A 270 -6.15 -9.48 -2.03
C LYS A 270 -6.27 -9.84 -0.55
N MET A 271 -6.25 -8.82 0.32
CA MET A 271 -6.45 -8.96 1.76
C MET A 271 -7.27 -7.79 2.30
N LEU A 272 -8.31 -8.07 3.08
CA LEU A 272 -8.99 -7.09 3.92
C LEU A 272 -8.38 -7.12 5.32
N ARG A 273 -8.25 -5.95 5.94
CA ARG A 273 -7.94 -5.74 7.36
C ARG A 273 -9.04 -4.87 7.96
N ALA A 274 -9.75 -5.36 8.97
CA ALA A 274 -10.61 -4.53 9.80
C ALA A 274 -9.98 -4.42 11.18
N TYR A 275 -9.68 -3.22 11.65
CA TYR A 275 -8.94 -3.00 12.89
C TYR A 275 -9.35 -1.74 13.65
N GLU A 276 -9.13 -1.76 14.96
CA GLU A 276 -9.45 -0.65 15.87
C GLU A 276 -8.41 0.48 15.74
N LYS A 277 -8.60 1.36 14.75
CA LYS A 277 -7.67 2.44 14.41
C LYS A 277 -7.47 3.43 15.55
N GLY A 278 -8.53 3.77 16.28
CA GLY A 278 -8.42 4.70 17.41
C GLY A 278 -7.49 4.18 18.51
N ARG A 279 -7.58 2.87 18.83
CA ARG A 279 -6.66 2.20 19.77
C ARG A 279 -5.23 2.17 19.24
N GLN A 280 -5.04 1.95 17.94
CA GLN A 280 -3.71 2.02 17.32
C GLN A 280 -3.07 3.41 17.48
N LEU A 281 -3.88 4.47 17.45
CA LEU A 281 -3.44 5.86 17.65
C LEU A 281 -3.29 6.25 19.13
N GLY A 282 -3.53 5.31 20.06
CA GLY A 282 -3.35 5.49 21.50
C GLY A 282 -4.63 5.82 22.27
N ASP A 283 -5.78 5.92 21.61
CA ASP A 283 -7.07 6.13 22.28
C ASP A 283 -7.80 4.80 22.50
N SER A 284 -7.64 4.24 23.71
CA SER A 284 -8.27 2.98 24.12
C SER A 284 -9.80 3.00 24.14
N ALA A 285 -10.42 4.19 24.25
CA ALA A 285 -11.88 4.32 24.32
C ALA A 285 -12.52 4.66 22.97
N SER A 286 -11.70 4.88 21.94
CA SER A 286 -12.18 5.26 20.62
C SER A 286 -12.98 4.13 19.97
N PRO A 287 -14.18 4.41 19.44
CA PRO A 287 -14.94 3.44 18.64
C PRO A 287 -14.42 3.31 17.21
N TRP A 288 -13.37 4.05 16.84
CA TRP A 288 -12.89 4.13 15.46
C TRP A 288 -12.34 2.80 14.97
N THR A 289 -13.05 2.21 14.01
CA THR A 289 -12.61 1.04 13.24
C THR A 289 -12.29 1.44 11.80
N ARG A 290 -11.18 0.96 11.24
CA ARG A 290 -10.84 1.10 9.82
C ARG A 290 -10.96 -0.25 9.12
N PHE A 291 -11.59 -0.23 7.95
CA PHE A 291 -11.60 -1.33 7.00
C PHE A 291 -10.69 -0.98 5.83
N GLU A 292 -9.71 -1.82 5.56
CA GLU A 292 -8.65 -1.56 4.59
C GLU A 292 -8.45 -2.77 3.67
N VAL A 293 -8.62 -2.59 2.37
CA VAL A 293 -8.41 -3.62 1.36
C VAL A 293 -7.07 -3.36 0.67
N GLU A 294 -6.10 -4.25 0.91
CA GLU A 294 -4.85 -4.32 0.15
C GLU A 294 -5.07 -5.13 -1.13
N LEU A 295 -4.86 -4.48 -2.27
CA LEU A 295 -4.90 -5.06 -3.61
C LEU A 295 -3.48 -5.07 -4.17
N ARG A 296 -3.01 -6.21 -4.68
CA ARG A 296 -1.74 -6.33 -5.41
C ARG A 296 -1.98 -6.91 -6.79
N ASN A 297 -1.08 -6.65 -7.73
CA ASN A 297 -1.12 -7.19 -9.09
C ASN A 297 -0.67 -8.66 -9.17
N ILE A 298 -1.19 -9.51 -8.27
CA ILE A 298 -0.97 -10.95 -8.29
C ILE A 298 -2.20 -11.58 -8.94
N ASP A 299 -1.95 -12.29 -10.03
CA ASP A 299 -2.97 -12.89 -10.90
C ASP A 299 -3.98 -11.85 -11.42
N ARG A 300 -3.60 -10.57 -11.54
CA ARG A 300 -4.46 -9.49 -12.02
C ARG A 300 -3.66 -8.27 -12.45
N GLU A 301 -4.24 -7.47 -13.33
CA GLU A 301 -3.81 -6.11 -13.58
C GLU A 301 -4.64 -5.13 -12.73
N LEU A 302 -3.98 -4.22 -12.01
CA LEU A 302 -4.65 -3.17 -11.24
C LEU A 302 -4.88 -1.95 -12.15
N PRO A 303 -6.14 -1.59 -12.47
CA PRO A 303 -6.41 -0.50 -13.39
C PRO A 303 -6.17 0.86 -12.73
N LEU A 304 -5.71 1.85 -13.50
CA LEU A 304 -5.39 3.20 -12.98
C LEU A 304 -6.61 3.93 -12.40
N ASP A 305 -7.81 3.63 -12.91
CA ASP A 305 -9.07 4.22 -12.43
C ASP A 305 -9.41 3.81 -10.99
N VAL A 306 -8.73 2.82 -10.39
CA VAL A 306 -8.85 2.49 -8.96
C VAL A 306 -8.54 3.69 -8.05
N LEU A 307 -7.68 4.60 -8.52
CA LEU A 307 -7.28 5.81 -7.80
C LEU A 307 -8.38 6.88 -7.79
N THR A 308 -9.28 6.87 -8.76
CA THR A 308 -10.36 7.87 -8.91
C THR A 308 -11.74 7.29 -8.60
N ASN A 309 -11.93 5.98 -8.75
CA ASN A 309 -13.17 5.25 -8.48
C ASN A 309 -13.03 4.30 -7.28
N SER A 310 -12.34 4.77 -6.23
CA SER A 310 -11.96 3.96 -5.07
C SER A 310 -13.16 3.32 -4.36
N ASP A 311 -14.30 4.02 -4.27
CA ASP A 311 -15.51 3.50 -3.60
C ASP A 311 -16.01 2.21 -4.26
N ALA A 312 -16.13 2.23 -5.59
CA ALA A 312 -16.63 1.09 -6.37
C ALA A 312 -15.70 -0.12 -6.25
N TYR A 313 -14.38 0.09 -6.32
CA TYR A 313 -13.39 -0.98 -6.17
C TYR A 313 -13.29 -1.50 -4.73
N PHE A 314 -13.46 -0.64 -3.73
CA PHE A 314 -13.52 -1.06 -2.33
C PHE A 314 -14.71 -1.98 -2.09
N VAL A 315 -15.91 -1.58 -2.50
CA VAL A 315 -17.12 -2.40 -2.39
C VAL A 315 -17.01 -3.67 -3.23
N GLY A 316 -16.41 -3.60 -4.42
CA GLY A 316 -16.21 -4.76 -5.28
C GLY A 316 -15.17 -5.77 -4.77
N ALA A 317 -14.33 -5.40 -3.81
CA ALA A 317 -13.33 -6.32 -3.28
C ALA A 317 -13.96 -7.50 -2.52
N TYR A 318 -15.00 -7.24 -1.72
CA TYR A 318 -15.78 -8.26 -1.01
C TYR A 318 -17.23 -7.81 -0.85
N GLU A 319 -18.18 -8.72 -1.02
CA GLU A 319 -19.61 -8.41 -0.97
C GLU A 319 -20.04 -7.75 0.35
N ALA A 320 -19.51 -8.20 1.49
CA ALA A 320 -19.75 -7.59 2.80
C ALA A 320 -19.46 -6.08 2.84
N LEU A 321 -18.55 -5.56 1.99
CA LEU A 321 -18.14 -4.16 2.02
C LEU A 321 -19.18 -3.21 1.43
N ALA A 322 -20.20 -3.73 0.71
CA ALA A 322 -21.36 -2.95 0.29
C ALA A 322 -22.17 -2.38 1.47
N ARG A 323 -21.97 -2.90 2.69
CA ARG A 323 -22.56 -2.37 3.92
C ARG A 323 -21.96 -1.03 4.35
N LEU A 324 -20.71 -0.77 3.98
CA LEU A 324 -19.99 0.44 4.40
C LEU A 324 -20.28 1.63 3.49
N LEU A 325 -20.39 1.40 2.18
CA LEU A 325 -20.59 2.44 1.17
C LEU A 325 -21.76 2.07 0.25
N ASP A 326 -22.65 3.03 0.03
CA ASP A 326 -23.77 2.90 -0.90
C ASP A 326 -23.34 3.28 -2.33
N CYS A 327 -22.71 2.34 -3.02
CA CYS A 327 -22.28 2.54 -4.41
C CYS A 327 -22.24 1.22 -5.20
N SER A 328 -22.20 1.34 -6.53
CA SER A 328 -22.06 0.17 -7.41
C SER A 328 -20.66 -0.43 -7.31
N ALA A 329 -20.60 -1.74 -7.13
CA ALA A 329 -19.35 -2.49 -7.04
C ALA A 329 -18.64 -2.61 -8.40
N LEU A 330 -17.32 -2.43 -8.42
CA LEU A 330 -16.44 -2.80 -9.54
C LEU A 330 -15.42 -3.85 -9.09
N ARG A 331 -15.35 -4.97 -9.83
CA ARG A 331 -14.43 -6.07 -9.53
C ARG A 331 -13.25 -6.03 -10.49
N ILE A 332 -12.05 -6.21 -9.94
CA ILE A 332 -10.84 -6.42 -10.74
C ILE A 332 -10.81 -7.90 -11.15
N ALA A 333 -10.79 -8.14 -12.46
CA ALA A 333 -10.66 -9.48 -13.02
C ALA A 333 -9.36 -10.15 -12.54
N THR A 334 -9.40 -11.46 -12.33
CA THR A 334 -8.22 -12.25 -11.97
C THR A 334 -7.90 -13.17 -13.13
N ASP A 335 -6.68 -13.08 -13.64
CA ASP A 335 -6.13 -13.94 -14.68
C ASP A 335 -5.87 -15.32 -14.07
N GLN A 336 -6.68 -16.30 -14.45
CA GLN A 336 -6.53 -17.67 -13.96
C GLN A 336 -5.46 -18.41 -14.79
N ALA A 337 -4.18 -18.14 -14.52
CA ALA A 337 -3.06 -18.96 -15.03
C ALA A 337 -2.95 -20.32 -14.28
N GLU A 338 -4.07 -20.89 -13.83
CA GLU A 338 -4.11 -22.04 -12.93
C GLU A 338 -3.54 -23.31 -13.57
N GLY A 339 -3.69 -23.47 -14.88
CA GLY A 339 -3.32 -24.71 -15.56
C GLY A 339 -1.83 -24.97 -15.65
N GLU A 340 -1.03 -23.96 -15.95
CA GLU A 340 0.42 -24.12 -16.15
C GLU A 340 1.15 -24.42 -14.85
N ILE A 341 0.77 -23.70 -13.80
CA ILE A 341 1.32 -23.89 -12.45
C ILE A 341 0.93 -25.27 -11.91
N ALA A 342 -0.31 -25.70 -12.15
CA ALA A 342 -0.77 -27.03 -11.80
C ALA A 342 -0.01 -28.12 -12.56
N LEU A 343 0.25 -27.95 -13.87
CA LEU A 343 0.99 -28.91 -14.67
C LEU A 343 2.43 -29.05 -14.18
N GLY A 344 3.12 -27.92 -13.95
CA GLY A 344 4.50 -27.92 -13.43
C GLY A 344 4.62 -28.67 -12.10
N SER A 345 3.73 -28.37 -11.15
CA SER A 345 3.70 -29.07 -9.85
C SER A 345 3.47 -30.58 -10.00
N LEU A 346 2.58 -30.99 -10.91
CA LEU A 346 2.30 -32.40 -11.18
C LEU A 346 3.51 -33.11 -11.80
N VAL A 347 4.24 -32.45 -12.71
CA VAL A 347 5.48 -32.98 -13.30
C VAL A 347 6.56 -33.18 -12.22
N THR A 348 6.75 -32.22 -11.31
CA THR A 348 7.70 -32.35 -10.19
C THR A 348 7.35 -33.54 -9.30
N TYR A 349 6.08 -33.70 -8.91
CA TYR A 349 5.65 -34.85 -8.10
C TYR A 349 5.83 -36.19 -8.84
N GLN A 350 5.49 -36.24 -10.13
CA GLN A 350 5.69 -37.43 -10.97
C GLN A 350 7.16 -37.82 -11.02
N ARG A 351 8.05 -36.84 -11.25
CA ARG A 351 9.50 -37.04 -11.30
C ARG A 351 10.03 -37.57 -9.98
N ALA A 352 9.65 -36.95 -8.85
CA ALA A 352 10.09 -37.36 -7.53
C ALA A 352 9.60 -38.77 -7.15
N ALA A 353 8.33 -39.07 -7.40
CA ALA A 353 7.71 -40.33 -6.99
C ALA A 353 8.10 -41.51 -7.90
N TYR A 354 8.14 -41.29 -9.22
CA TYR A 354 8.20 -42.38 -10.21
C TYR A 354 9.35 -42.28 -11.21
N GLY A 355 10.18 -41.22 -11.18
CA GLY A 355 11.25 -41.03 -12.14
C GLY A 355 12.23 -42.20 -12.22
N ARG A 356 12.64 -42.76 -11.07
CA ARG A 356 13.53 -43.93 -11.00
C ARG A 356 12.92 -45.18 -11.63
N LEU A 357 11.61 -45.40 -11.46
CA LEU A 357 10.91 -46.53 -12.08
C LEU A 357 10.87 -46.37 -13.60
N ILE A 358 10.58 -45.16 -14.09
CA ILE A 358 10.57 -44.86 -15.53
C ILE A 358 11.94 -45.14 -16.16
N THR A 359 13.05 -44.81 -15.47
CA THR A 359 14.41 -45.16 -15.94
C THR A 359 14.60 -46.66 -16.13
N VAL A 360 14.14 -47.49 -15.18
CA VAL A 360 14.23 -48.95 -15.30
C VAL A 360 13.38 -49.47 -16.45
N LEU A 361 12.16 -48.93 -16.64
CA LEU A 361 11.26 -49.34 -17.71
C LEU A 361 11.81 -48.99 -19.10
N ARG A 362 12.42 -47.80 -19.24
CA ARG A 362 13.06 -47.38 -20.50
C ARG A 362 14.27 -48.23 -20.90
N GLY A 363 14.89 -48.95 -19.97
CA GLY A 363 15.93 -49.93 -20.28
C GLY A 363 15.40 -51.27 -20.78
N LYS A 364 14.07 -51.49 -20.70
CA LYS A 364 13.43 -52.79 -21.02
C LYS A 364 12.38 -52.71 -22.12
N LEU A 365 11.76 -51.55 -22.30
CA LEU A 365 10.64 -51.32 -23.20
C LEU A 365 10.91 -50.08 -24.05
N GLU A 366 10.32 -50.05 -25.24
CA GLU A 366 10.33 -48.84 -26.08
C GLU A 366 9.45 -47.74 -25.46
N ALA A 367 9.75 -46.49 -25.80
CA ALA A 367 9.08 -45.33 -25.19
C ALA A 367 7.55 -45.37 -25.32
N GLY A 368 7.02 -45.78 -26.47
CA GLY A 368 5.57 -45.92 -26.68
C GLY A 368 4.95 -46.96 -25.75
N GLN A 369 5.61 -48.10 -25.56
CA GLN A 369 5.14 -49.17 -24.67
C GLN A 369 5.17 -48.76 -23.20
N VAL A 370 6.15 -47.94 -22.79
CA VAL A 370 6.20 -47.37 -21.44
C VAL A 370 5.03 -46.42 -21.20
N LEU A 371 4.69 -45.59 -22.19
CA LEU A 371 3.55 -44.67 -22.10
C LEU A 371 2.23 -45.45 -22.05
N ASP A 372 2.03 -46.43 -22.94
CA ASP A 372 0.82 -47.26 -22.93
C ASP A 372 0.63 -48.00 -21.60
N LEU A 373 1.73 -48.42 -20.97
CA LEU A 373 1.70 -49.11 -19.68
C LEU A 373 1.35 -48.19 -18.49
N LEU A 374 1.82 -46.93 -18.52
CA LEU A 374 1.70 -46.00 -17.38
C LEU A 374 0.50 -45.06 -17.49
N CYS A 375 0.09 -44.69 -18.70
CA CYS A 375 -1.03 -43.81 -18.93
C CYS A 375 -2.35 -44.49 -18.58
N ARG A 376 -3.26 -43.73 -17.95
CA ARG A 376 -4.62 -44.18 -17.66
C ARG A 376 -5.61 -43.17 -18.24
N PRO A 377 -6.82 -43.60 -18.64
CA PRO A 377 -7.85 -42.69 -19.14
C PRO A 377 -8.21 -41.62 -18.09
N GLY A 378 -8.34 -40.38 -18.55
CA GLY A 378 -8.79 -39.23 -17.74
C GLY A 378 -7.74 -38.15 -17.55
N LEU A 379 -8.19 -36.95 -17.21
CA LEU A 379 -7.33 -35.82 -16.87
C LEU A 379 -7.13 -35.73 -15.36
N PRO A 380 -5.97 -35.26 -14.88
CA PRO A 380 -5.83 -34.89 -13.48
C PRO A 380 -6.90 -33.84 -13.12
N ARG A 381 -7.65 -34.06 -12.03
CA ARG A 381 -8.70 -33.11 -11.57
C ARG A 381 -8.25 -31.66 -11.48
N ARG A 382 -6.96 -31.44 -11.19
CA ARG A 382 -6.35 -30.09 -11.07
C ARG A 382 -6.14 -29.39 -12.42
N LEU A 383 -6.22 -30.12 -13.52
CA LEU A 383 -6.08 -29.62 -14.89
C LEU A 383 -7.41 -29.61 -15.65
N GLU A 384 -8.48 -30.20 -15.11
CA GLU A 384 -9.78 -30.28 -15.80
C GLU A 384 -10.29 -28.90 -16.25
N LYS A 385 -10.23 -27.89 -15.39
CA LYS A 385 -10.68 -26.53 -15.74
C LYS A 385 -9.80 -25.86 -16.79
N SER A 386 -8.48 -25.95 -16.63
CA SER A 386 -7.53 -25.33 -17.55
C SER A 386 -7.53 -25.99 -18.92
N SER A 387 -7.76 -27.30 -18.98
CA SER A 387 -7.91 -28.05 -20.23
C SER A 387 -9.17 -27.68 -21.00
N LEU A 388 -10.22 -27.17 -20.34
CA LEU A 388 -11.43 -26.68 -20.99
C LEU A 388 -11.27 -25.27 -21.58
N THR A 389 -10.33 -24.46 -21.09
CA THR A 389 -10.13 -23.06 -21.49
C THR A 389 -9.03 -22.88 -22.55
N ALA A 390 -8.78 -23.91 -23.37
CA ALA A 390 -7.72 -23.97 -24.38
C ALA A 390 -6.29 -23.93 -23.80
N PHE A 391 -5.89 -25.03 -23.15
CA PHE A 391 -4.51 -25.31 -22.73
C PHE A 391 -3.57 -25.68 -23.91
N ASP A 392 -4.04 -25.55 -25.15
CA ASP A 392 -3.40 -26.10 -26.36
C ASP A 392 -2.29 -25.22 -26.97
N LEU A 393 -1.82 -24.16 -26.29
CA LEU A 393 -0.89 -23.18 -26.88
C LEU A 393 0.48 -23.08 -26.21
N ILE A 394 0.93 -24.13 -25.52
CA ILE A 394 2.37 -24.28 -25.26
C ILE A 394 2.93 -25.32 -26.23
N GLY A 395 3.69 -24.84 -27.22
CA GLY A 395 4.49 -25.72 -28.07
C GLY A 395 5.45 -26.54 -27.21
N ALA A 396 5.65 -27.82 -27.57
CA ALA A 396 6.48 -28.78 -26.83
C ALA A 396 7.85 -28.22 -26.41
N ASP A 397 8.43 -27.31 -27.22
CA ASP A 397 9.72 -26.66 -26.97
C ASP A 397 9.75 -25.76 -25.72
N ALA A 398 8.70 -24.99 -25.45
CA ALA A 398 8.68 -24.12 -24.27
C ALA A 398 8.45 -24.91 -22.97
N LEU A 399 7.75 -26.04 -23.06
CA LEU A 399 7.59 -26.99 -21.95
C LEU A 399 8.95 -27.65 -21.63
N MET A 400 9.67 -28.09 -22.66
CA MET A 400 10.99 -28.73 -22.51
C MET A 400 12.07 -27.78 -21.99
N GLN A 401 12.13 -26.54 -22.48
CA GLN A 401 13.12 -25.54 -22.01
C GLN A 401 12.92 -25.20 -20.52
N ARG A 402 11.67 -25.15 -20.05
CA ARG A 402 11.34 -24.78 -18.67
C ARG A 402 11.73 -25.88 -17.66
N PHE A 403 11.56 -27.15 -18.01
CA PHE A 403 11.94 -28.28 -17.14
C PHE A 403 13.41 -28.73 -17.28
N ALA A 404 14.11 -28.32 -18.35
CA ALA A 404 15.55 -28.59 -18.51
C ALA A 404 16.43 -27.71 -17.59
N GLY A 405 15.96 -26.51 -17.23
CA GLY A 405 16.69 -25.58 -16.37
C GLY A 405 16.85 -26.05 -14.91
N GLU A 406 15.91 -26.83 -14.39
CA GLU A 406 15.96 -27.35 -13.00
C GLU A 406 16.96 -28.50 -12.83
N THR A 407 17.36 -29.17 -13.92
CA THR A 407 18.30 -30.30 -13.87
C THR A 407 19.76 -29.93 -13.62
N HIS A 408 20.15 -28.67 -13.84
CA HIS A 408 21.56 -28.27 -13.75
C HIS A 408 21.99 -27.76 -12.37
N GLN A 409 21.06 -27.49 -11.44
CA GLN A 409 21.38 -27.03 -10.09
C GLN A 409 21.44 -28.15 -9.03
N GLU A 410 20.91 -29.34 -9.28
CA GLU A 410 20.95 -30.47 -8.32
C GLU A 410 22.08 -31.49 -8.57
N LEU A 411 23.02 -31.21 -9.48
CA LEU A 411 24.17 -32.08 -9.77
C LEU A 411 25.53 -31.56 -9.25
N ILE A 412 25.53 -30.56 -8.35
CA ILE A 412 26.75 -30.05 -7.68
C ILE A 412 26.68 -30.17 -6.13
N GLN A 413 25.94 -31.16 -5.59
CA GLN A 413 26.07 -31.53 -4.17
C GLN A 413 26.22 -33.02 -3.97
#